data_AF-A0A953R664-F1
#
_entry.id   AF-A0A953R664-F1
#
_cell.length_a   1.000
_cell.length_b   1.000
_cell.length_c   1.000
_cell.angle_alpha   90.00
_cell.angle_beta   90.00
_cell.angle_gamma   90.00
#
_symmetry.space_group_name_H-M   'P 1'
#
loop_
_entity.id
_entity.type
_entity.pdbx_description
1 polymer ?
#
loop_
_entity_poly.entity_id
_entity_poly.type
_entity_poly.pdbx_seq_one_letter_code
_entity_poly.pdbx_strand_id
1 'polypeptide(L)'
;MKRRLLFSFALAGLAVASAKSYTVNLYSPATVGNTELKPGEYKVEVVDQKAVIRNGKIESEAPVKVETGDVKYNTTSVRFSNDDGKMHIQEIHIGGTRTKLVFNE
;
A
#
# COMPACT_ATOMS: atom_id res chain seq x y z
N MET A 1 -33.56 19.90 46.80
CA MET A 1 -33.42 18.44 46.73
C MET A 1 -33.03 18.03 45.31
N LYS A 2 -31.85 17.42 45.15
CA LYS A 2 -31.47 16.40 44.14
C LYS A 2 -31.52 16.75 42.63
N ARG A 3 -30.39 17.29 42.16
CA ARG A 3 -29.66 17.04 40.89
C ARG A 3 -30.30 16.03 39.93
N ARG A 4 -30.42 16.38 38.64
CA ARG A 4 -30.10 15.48 37.49
C ARG A 4 -29.64 16.31 36.29
N LEU A 5 -28.34 16.59 36.23
CA LEU A 5 -27.66 17.10 35.04
C LEU A 5 -27.31 15.87 34.19
N LEU A 6 -28.10 15.60 33.14
CA LEU A 6 -27.86 14.50 32.20
C LEU A 6 -26.82 14.95 31.16
N PHE A 7 -25.54 14.74 31.46
CA PHE A 7 -24.48 14.82 30.46
C PHE A 7 -24.53 13.56 29.58
N SER A 8 -25.20 13.63 28.43
CA SER A 8 -25.01 12.62 27.37
C SER A 8 -23.73 12.96 26.61
N PHE A 9 -22.66 12.24 26.93
CA PHE A 9 -21.41 12.28 26.18
C PHE A 9 -21.57 11.35 24.97
N ALA A 10 -21.94 11.92 23.82
CA ALA A 10 -21.93 11.19 22.55
C ALA A 10 -20.47 10.95 22.14
N LEU A 11 -19.90 9.79 22.51
CA LEU A 11 -18.65 9.33 21.93
C LEU A 11 -18.92 8.89 20.48
N ALA A 12 -18.75 9.81 19.54
CA ALA A 12 -18.57 9.44 18.14
C ALA A 12 -17.25 8.67 18.01
N GLY A 13 -17.33 7.35 17.91
CA GLY A 13 -16.16 6.51 17.63
C GLY A 13 -15.66 6.79 16.22
N LEU A 14 -14.59 7.59 16.10
CA LEU A 14 -13.83 7.65 14.85
C LEU A 14 -13.22 6.26 14.63
N ALA A 15 -13.82 5.49 13.72
CA ALA A 15 -13.18 4.30 13.18
C ALA A 15 -11.98 4.78 12.35
N VAL A 16 -10.78 4.73 12.93
CA VAL A 16 -9.54 4.93 12.17
C VAL A 16 -9.38 3.70 11.28
N ALA A 17 -9.67 3.85 9.98
CA ALA A 17 -9.30 2.84 9.00
C ALA A 17 -7.78 2.70 9.01
N SER A 18 -7.28 1.64 9.65
CA SER A 18 -5.85 1.34 9.66
C SER A 18 -5.49 0.75 8.30
N ALA A 19 -5.07 1.62 7.37
CA ALA A 19 -4.52 1.19 6.09
C ALA A 19 -3.23 0.41 6.35
N LYS A 20 -3.11 -0.80 5.79
CA LYS A 20 -1.87 -1.57 5.91
C LYS A 20 -0.76 -0.84 5.14
N SER A 21 0.28 -0.47 5.89
CA SER A 21 1.51 0.13 5.38
C SER A 21 2.61 -0.91 5.27
N TYR A 22 3.35 -0.90 4.17
CA TYR A 22 4.48 -1.78 3.92
C TYR A 22 5.69 -0.98 3.45
N THR A 23 6.89 -1.38 3.88
CA THR A 23 8.13 -0.81 3.35
C THR A 23 8.65 -1.68 2.22
N VAL A 24 8.93 -1.06 1.08
CA VAL A 24 9.33 -1.73 -0.16
C VAL A 24 10.57 -1.04 -0.69
N ASN A 25 11.62 -1.81 -0.99
CA ASN A 25 12.84 -1.29 -1.60
C ASN A 25 12.82 -1.55 -3.11
N LEU A 26 12.89 -0.46 -3.88
CA LEU A 26 13.09 -0.49 -5.33
C LEU A 26 14.58 -0.44 -5.63
N TYR A 27 15.11 -1.50 -6.25
CA TYR A 27 16.52 -1.59 -6.65
C TYR A 27 16.80 -1.06 -8.05
N SER A 28 15.76 -0.92 -8.88
CA SER A 28 15.81 -0.36 -10.23
C SER A 28 14.73 0.70 -10.39
N PRO A 29 14.89 1.64 -11.35
CA PRO A 29 13.80 2.52 -11.74
C PRO A 29 12.60 1.70 -12.20
N ALA A 30 11.40 2.13 -11.83
CA ALA A 30 10.17 1.46 -12.23
C ALA A 30 9.01 2.44 -12.32
N THR A 31 8.14 2.22 -13.29
CA THR A 31 6.92 3.00 -13.48
C THR A 31 5.79 2.41 -12.65
N VAL A 32 5.02 3.31 -12.03
CA VAL A 32 3.76 3.00 -11.36
C VAL A 32 2.73 4.04 -11.76
N GLY A 33 1.66 3.60 -12.43
CA GLY A 33 0.69 4.47 -13.07
C GLY A 33 1.37 5.39 -14.08
N ASN A 34 1.32 6.70 -13.81
CA ASN A 34 1.95 7.72 -14.67
C ASN A 34 3.29 8.24 -14.13
N THR A 35 3.80 7.67 -13.04
CA THR A 35 5.00 8.18 -12.34
C THR A 35 6.14 7.20 -12.44
N GLU A 36 7.29 7.67 -12.92
CA GLU A 36 8.54 6.92 -12.84
C GLU A 36 9.18 7.09 -11.46
N LEU A 37 9.31 5.99 -10.73
CA LEU A 37 9.94 5.92 -9.42
C LEU A 37 11.42 5.59 -9.57
N LYS A 38 12.27 6.33 -8.86
CA LYS A 38 13.71 6.07 -8.79
C LYS A 38 14.01 4.92 -7.81
N PRO A 39 15.16 4.24 -7.92
CA PRO A 39 15.62 3.32 -6.89
C PRO A 39 15.62 3.98 -5.51
N GLY A 40 15.12 3.28 -4.50
CA GLY A 40 14.99 3.79 -3.14
C GLY A 40 13.98 3.03 -2.29
N GLU A 41 13.83 3.46 -1.04
CA GLU A 41 12.84 2.93 -0.11
C GLU A 41 11.50 3.67 -0.27
N TYR A 42 10.41 2.92 -0.41
CA TYR A 42 9.07 3.48 -0.54
C TYR A 42 8.14 2.87 0.49
N LYS A 43 7.22 3.70 0.98
CA LYS A 43 6.09 3.25 1.79
C LYS A 43 4.91 2.98 0.88
N VAL A 44 4.36 1.78 0.95
CA VAL A 44 3.20 1.35 0.17
C VAL A 44 2.03 1.16 1.12
N GLU A 45 0.98 1.94 0.92
CA GLU A 45 -0.26 1.88 1.69
C GLU A 45 -1.38 1.36 0.79
N VAL A 46 -2.10 0.33 1.24
CA VAL A 46 -3.28 -0.13 0.52
C VAL A 46 -4.50 0.54 1.11
N VAL A 47 -5.14 1.39 0.32
CA VAL A 47 -6.36 2.12 0.67
C VAL A 47 -7.44 1.70 -0.32
N ASP A 48 -8.48 1.07 0.21
CA ASP A 48 -9.57 0.45 -0.56
C ASP A 48 -9.06 -0.58 -1.60
N GLN A 49 -8.79 -0.13 -2.84
CA GLN A 49 -8.34 -0.94 -3.98
C GLN A 49 -7.18 -0.26 -4.74
N LYS A 50 -6.47 0.63 -4.08
CA LYS A 50 -5.32 1.35 -4.62
C LYS A 50 -4.10 1.16 -3.74
N ALA A 51 -2.95 1.04 -4.37
CA ALA A 51 -1.66 1.18 -3.71
C ALA A 51 -1.23 2.64 -3.81
N VAL A 52 -1.08 3.28 -2.66
CA VAL A 52 -0.49 4.62 -2.51
C VAL A 52 0.98 4.44 -2.16
N ILE A 53 1.86 4.83 -3.06
CA ILE A 53 3.31 4.69 -2.94
C ILE A 53 3.90 6.06 -2.62
N ARG A 54 4.64 6.14 -1.50
CA ARG A 54 5.18 7.38 -0.95
C ARG A 54 6.68 7.29 -0.69
N ASN A 55 7.42 8.31 -1.12
CA ASN A 55 8.81 8.58 -0.73
C ASN A 55 8.96 10.08 -0.48
N GLY A 56 8.94 10.48 0.79
CA GLY A 56 9.04 11.88 1.18
C GLY A 56 7.91 12.74 0.59
N LYS A 57 8.23 13.54 -0.44
CA LYS A 57 7.28 14.42 -1.16
C LYS A 57 6.68 13.77 -2.41
N ILE A 58 7.21 12.62 -2.83
CA ILE A 58 6.72 11.88 -4.00
C ILE A 58 5.58 10.99 -3.54
N GLU A 59 4.45 11.13 -4.21
CA GLU A 59 3.26 10.29 -4.03
C GLU A 59 2.77 9.83 -5.40
N SER A 60 2.58 8.52 -5.56
CA SER A 60 1.95 7.93 -6.76
C SER A 60 0.89 6.95 -6.32
N GLU A 61 -0.21 6.88 -7.05
CA GLU A 61 -1.28 5.92 -6.81
C GLU A 61 -1.43 5.00 -8.02
N ALA A 62 -1.65 3.71 -7.78
CA ALA A 62 -2.03 2.77 -8.82
C ALA A 62 -3.13 1.81 -8.34
N PRO A 63 -4.05 1.41 -9.23
CA PRO A 63 -5.05 0.40 -8.92
C PRO A 63 -4.36 -0.93 -8.65
N VAL A 64 -4.78 -1.61 -7.58
CA VAL A 64 -4.14 -2.83 -7.13
C VAL A 64 -5.17 -3.85 -6.67
N LYS A 65 -4.91 -5.12 -6.99
CA LYS A 65 -5.67 -6.25 -6.49
C LYS A 65 -4.86 -6.94 -5.40
N VAL A 66 -5.46 -7.05 -4.21
CA VAL A 66 -4.86 -7.81 -3.11
C VAL A 66 -5.19 -9.29 -3.31
N GLU A 67 -4.17 -10.11 -3.51
CA GLU A 67 -4.31 -11.56 -3.67
C GLU A 67 -3.55 -12.32 -2.59
N THR A 68 -3.94 -13.58 -2.39
CA THR A 68 -3.24 -14.52 -1.51
C THR A 68 -2.53 -15.55 -2.37
N GLY A 69 -1.20 -15.62 -2.27
CA GLY A 69 -0.38 -16.61 -2.94
C GLY A 69 -0.44 -18.00 -2.29
N ASP A 70 0.10 -18.98 -3.01
CA ASP A 70 0.14 -20.39 -2.60
C ASP A 70 1.10 -20.66 -1.44
N VAL A 71 2.16 -19.86 -1.34
CA VAL A 71 3.21 -19.97 -0.33
C VAL A 71 3.39 -18.65 0.42
N LYS A 72 3.98 -18.74 1.61
CA LYS A 72 4.37 -17.57 2.40
C LYS A 72 5.60 -16.92 1.79
N TYR A 73 5.57 -15.61 1.61
CA TYR A 73 6.73 -14.81 1.22
C TYR A 73 7.62 -14.57 2.43
N ASN A 74 8.89 -14.96 2.34
CA ASN A 74 9.85 -14.78 3.43
C ASN A 74 10.31 -13.32 3.56
N THR A 75 10.39 -12.62 2.44
CA THR A 75 10.83 -11.23 2.33
C THR A 75 9.85 -10.41 1.51
N THR A 76 9.86 -9.09 1.71
CA THR A 76 9.12 -8.18 0.83
C THR A 76 9.92 -7.99 -0.45
N SER A 77 9.30 -8.25 -1.60
CA SER A 77 9.96 -8.14 -2.91
C SER A 77 9.05 -7.50 -3.95
N VAL A 78 9.67 -6.79 -4.90
CA VAL A 78 8.99 -6.20 -6.05
C VAL A 78 9.28 -7.05 -7.28
N ARG A 79 8.23 -7.41 -8.00
CA ARG A 79 8.33 -8.06 -9.28
C ARG A 79 8.05 -7.05 -10.38
N PHE A 80 8.97 -6.98 -11.33
CA PHE A 80 8.86 -6.09 -12.47
C PHE A 80 8.48 -6.86 -13.73
N SER A 81 7.71 -6.22 -14.59
CA SER A 81 7.55 -6.58 -15.99
C SER A 81 8.28 -5.57 -16.86
N ASN A 82 8.80 -6.02 -18.00
CA ASN A 82 9.29 -5.12 -19.03
C ASN A 82 8.17 -4.94 -20.04
N ASP A 83 7.69 -3.71 -20.19
CA ASP A 83 6.74 -3.32 -21.22
C ASP A 83 7.30 -2.12 -21.97
N ASP A 84 7.33 -2.22 -23.30
CA ASP A 84 7.89 -1.19 -24.20
C ASP A 84 9.28 -0.63 -23.79
N GLY A 85 10.14 -1.49 -23.24
CA GLY A 85 11.49 -1.12 -22.76
C GLY A 85 11.52 -0.38 -21.42
N LYS A 86 10.36 -0.16 -20.79
CA LYS A 86 10.24 0.39 -19.44
C LYS A 86 9.94 -0.72 -18.43
N MET A 87 10.49 -0.58 -17.23
CA MET A 87 10.21 -1.49 -16.13
C MET A 87 8.94 -1.01 -15.42
N HIS A 88 7.93 -1.87 -15.34
CA HIS A 88 6.66 -1.62 -14.66
C HIS A 88 6.57 -2.49 -13.40
N ILE A 89 5.99 -1.97 -12.32
CA ILE A 89 5.73 -2.78 -11.13
C ILE A 89 4.52 -3.66 -11.43
N GLN A 90 4.73 -4.97 -11.44
CA GLN A 90 3.67 -5.94 -11.69
C GLN A 90 3.09 -6.50 -10.39
N GLU A 91 3.96 -6.89 -9.45
CA GLU A 91 3.55 -7.43 -8.17
C GLU A 91 4.44 -6.92 -7.04
N ILE A 92 3.85 -6.72 -5.86
CA ILE A 92 4.60 -6.56 -4.61
C ILE A 92 4.22 -7.70 -3.67
N HIS A 93 5.19 -8.52 -3.31
CA HIS A 93 5.03 -9.62 -2.37
C HIS A 93 5.31 -9.11 -0.95
N ILE A 94 4.42 -9.42 -0.01
CA ILE A 94 4.51 -8.91 1.37
C ILE A 94 5.18 -9.96 2.26
N GLY A 95 6.41 -9.64 2.70
CA GLY A 95 7.20 -10.50 3.57
C GLY A 95 6.48 -10.84 4.88
N GLY A 96 6.66 -12.07 5.34
CA GLY A 96 5.99 -12.58 6.53
C GLY A 96 4.53 -12.99 6.32
N THR A 97 3.99 -12.84 5.11
CA THR A 97 2.59 -13.16 4.79
C THR A 97 2.47 -13.95 3.48
N ARG A 98 1.26 -14.34 3.12
CA ARG A 98 0.93 -14.88 1.78
C ARG A 98 0.36 -13.79 0.87
N THR A 99 0.36 -12.53 1.30
CA THR A 99 -0.27 -11.44 0.56
C THR A 99 0.63 -10.98 -0.57
N LYS A 100 0.05 -10.81 -1.76
CA LYS A 100 0.65 -10.08 -2.87
C LYS A 100 -0.29 -8.99 -3.36
N LEU A 101 0.30 -7.90 -3.81
CA LEU A 101 -0.39 -6.78 -4.43
C LEU A 101 -0.12 -6.85 -5.92
N VAL A 102 -1.16 -7.09 -6.73
CA VAL A 102 -1.06 -7.21 -8.18
C VAL A 102 -1.52 -5.90 -8.81
N PHE A 103 -0.64 -5.25 -9.55
CA PHE A 103 -0.92 -3.97 -10.20
C PHE A 103 -1.63 -4.23 -11.52
N ASN A 104 -2.74 -3.52 -11.73
CA ASN A 104 -3.51 -3.58 -12.98
C ASN A 104 -3.11 -2.36 -13.82
N GLU A 105 -1.99 -2.47 -14.54
CA GLU A 105 -1.55 -1.46 -15.51
C GLU A 105 -1.90 -1.87 -16.94
#